data_AF-A0AA41W4G5-F1
#
_entry.id   AF-A0AA41W4G5-F1
#
_cell.length_a   1.000
_cell.length_b   1.000
_cell.length_c   1.000
_cell.angle_alpha   90.00
_cell.angle_beta   90.00
_cell.angle_gamma   90.00
#
_symmetry.space_group_name_H-M   'P 1'
#
loop_
_entity.id
_entity.type
_entity.pdbx_description
1 polymer ?
#
loop_
_entity_poly.entity_id
_entity_poly.type
_entity_poly.pdbx_seq_one_letter_code
_entity_poly.pdbx_strand_id
1 'polypeptide(L)'
;MQSAFTLMELVIVLMILGILAVSSTVFIQYGVETYLAGVDRQKMSGSGRFLVERLSRELRDAVPGSPRIHDVFSETGDNGANEGSCLSFRPTEAAFAYLEAPIVPKGASLTATVMPDSTFPNNLSSYIAVIFPESYTDFNVANGRAATVSDVDTSVVPHVVTFSSAVQFEQNSPAQRLYLTHSEITYCLDAGNVYRYINRLTPVLMGQNYGNTAAELMFSRSGSSYSFYSLITVLMRLSERGEDVVLSHEIQLLQQP
;
A
#
# COMPACT_ATOMS: atom_id res chain seq x y z
N MET A 1 17.99 -27.02 76.01
CA MET A 1 17.60 -25.69 76.51
C MET A 1 16.76 -25.06 75.42
N GLN A 2 15.46 -24.89 75.66
CA GLN A 2 14.53 -24.32 74.71
C GLN A 2 14.56 -22.81 74.92
N SER A 3 15.19 -22.08 73.99
CA SER A 3 15.17 -20.63 73.97
C SER A 3 13.74 -20.18 73.70
N ALA A 4 13.09 -19.62 74.73
CA ALA A 4 11.78 -19.00 74.59
C ALA A 4 11.94 -17.70 73.79
N PHE A 5 11.27 -17.64 72.64
CA PHE A 5 11.19 -16.45 71.78
C PHE A 5 10.50 -15.33 72.55
N THR A 6 11.05 -14.11 72.54
CA THR A 6 10.42 -12.99 73.23
C THR A 6 9.25 -12.44 72.40
N LEU A 7 8.20 -11.94 73.06
CA LEU A 7 7.04 -11.34 72.36
C LEU A 7 7.47 -10.19 71.44
N MET A 8 8.47 -9.41 71.87
CA MET A 8 9.03 -8.31 71.08
C MET A 8 9.68 -8.80 69.78
N GLU A 9 10.39 -9.92 69.82
CA GLU A 9 11.03 -10.52 68.65
C GLU A 9 9.99 -10.98 67.62
N LEU A 10 8.88 -11.60 68.08
CA LEU A 10 7.77 -11.97 67.21
C LEU A 10 7.12 -10.74 66.54
N VAL A 11 6.92 -9.65 67.28
CA VAL A 11 6.32 -8.41 66.75
C VAL A 11 7.20 -7.78 65.68
N ILE A 12 8.51 -7.68 65.90
CA ILE A 12 9.45 -7.12 64.93
C ILE A 12 9.48 -7.97 63.65
N VAL A 13 9.49 -9.30 63.79
CA VAL A 13 9.45 -10.21 62.63
C VAL A 13 8.17 -10.03 61.81
N LEU A 14 7.00 -9.97 62.46
CA LEU A 14 5.73 -9.75 61.75
C LEU A 14 5.69 -8.37 61.05
N MET A 15 6.24 -7.33 61.68
CA MET A 15 6.34 -6.00 61.08
C MET A 15 7.22 -6.01 59.82
N ILE A 16 8.42 -6.61 59.90
CA ILE A 16 9.35 -6.70 58.77
C ILE A 16 8.73 -7.51 57.64
N LEU A 17 8.10 -8.66 57.95
CA LEU A 17 7.42 -9.49 56.95
C LEU A 17 6.28 -8.74 56.26
N GLY A 18 5.51 -7.95 57.01
CA GLY A 18 4.45 -7.10 56.44
C GLY A 18 5.00 -6.08 55.44
N ILE A 19 6.08 -5.37 55.81
CA ILE A 19 6.71 -4.37 54.93
C ILE A 19 7.27 -5.04 53.66
N LEU A 20 7.96 -6.17 53.80
CA LEU A 20 8.54 -6.90 52.67
C LEU A 20 7.47 -7.49 51.74
N ALA A 21 6.37 -7.99 52.29
CA ALA A 21 5.27 -8.53 51.50
C ALA A 21 4.61 -7.44 50.64
N VAL A 22 4.35 -6.26 51.22
CA VAL A 22 3.78 -5.12 50.49
C VAL A 22 4.75 -4.61 49.42
N SER A 23 6.02 -4.41 49.76
CA SER A 23 7.01 -3.90 48.79
C SER A 23 7.22 -4.85 47.62
N SER A 24 7.29 -6.17 47.88
CA SER A 24 7.43 -7.18 46.84
C SER A 24 6.22 -7.19 45.91
N THR A 25 5.01 -7.06 46.46
CA THR A 25 3.77 -7.03 45.66
C THR A 25 3.73 -5.83 44.73
N VAL A 26 4.04 -4.64 45.25
CA VAL A 26 4.10 -3.40 44.46
C VAL A 26 5.15 -3.50 43.36
N PHE A 27 6.33 -4.03 43.67
CA PHE A 27 7.39 -4.22 42.68
C PHE A 27 6.98 -5.19 41.56
N ILE A 28 6.33 -6.32 41.90
CA ILE A 28 5.81 -7.27 40.91
C ILE A 28 4.75 -6.60 40.03
N GLN A 29 3.82 -5.85 40.62
CA GLN A 29 2.79 -5.13 39.86
C GLN A 29 3.41 -4.16 38.85
N TYR A 30 4.34 -3.30 39.28
CA TYR A 30 5.04 -2.39 38.38
C TYR A 30 5.82 -3.11 37.27
N GLY A 31 6.44 -4.25 37.60
CA GLY A 31 7.14 -5.08 36.62
C GLY A 31 6.21 -5.61 35.54
N VAL A 32 5.03 -6.11 35.92
CA VAL A 32 4.00 -6.59 34.99
C VAL A 32 3.45 -5.45 34.13
N GLU A 33 3.10 -4.31 34.72
CA GLU A 33 2.59 -3.15 33.99
C GLU A 33 3.59 -2.64 32.94
N THR A 34 4.87 -2.53 33.33
CA THR A 34 5.95 -2.12 32.42
C THR A 34 6.14 -3.12 31.27
N TYR A 35 6.08 -4.42 31.59
CA TYR A 35 6.17 -5.46 30.57
C TYR A 35 5.02 -5.37 29.57
N LEU A 36 3.78 -5.24 30.05
CA LEU A 36 2.59 -5.12 29.20
C LEU A 36 2.65 -3.87 28.31
N ALA A 37 3.02 -2.71 28.86
CA ALA A 37 3.22 -1.49 28.07
C ALA A 37 4.27 -1.68 26.97
N GLY A 38 5.37 -2.37 27.29
CA GLY A 38 6.41 -2.71 26.30
C GLY A 38 5.88 -3.61 25.17
N VAL A 39 5.06 -4.61 25.51
CA VAL A 39 4.44 -5.52 24.53
C VAL A 39 3.46 -4.77 23.62
N ASP A 40 2.61 -3.92 24.19
CA ASP A 40 1.62 -3.13 23.43
C ASP A 40 2.33 -2.20 22.42
N ARG A 41 3.39 -1.49 22.86
CA ARG A 41 4.19 -0.63 21.98
C ARG A 41 4.87 -1.41 20.85
N GLN A 42 5.41 -2.60 21.15
CA GLN A 42 6.01 -3.46 20.14
C GLN A 42 4.99 -3.94 19.12
N LYS A 43 3.79 -4.32 19.56
CA LYS A 43 2.69 -4.72 18.68
C LYS A 43 2.25 -3.57 17.77
N MET A 44 2.09 -2.37 18.31
CA MET A 44 1.71 -1.17 17.56
C MET A 44 2.75 -0.80 16.50
N SER A 45 4.04 -0.77 16.89
CA SER A 45 5.15 -0.54 15.94
C SER A 45 5.22 -1.64 14.87
N GLY A 46 5.01 -2.90 15.26
CA GLY A 46 4.98 -4.04 14.34
C GLY A 46 3.87 -3.94 13.30
N SER A 47 2.65 -3.58 13.72
CA SER A 47 1.51 -3.39 12.82
C SER A 47 1.76 -2.27 11.80
N GLY A 48 2.27 -1.12 12.25
CA GLY A 48 2.62 -0.02 11.35
C GLY A 48 3.70 -0.40 10.33
N ARG A 49 4.77 -1.09 10.77
CA ARG A 49 5.83 -1.59 9.88
C ARG A 49 5.29 -2.59 8.86
N PHE A 50 4.46 -3.54 9.29
CA PHE A 50 3.85 -4.51 8.38
C PHE A 50 3.03 -3.82 7.28
N LEU A 51 2.21 -2.84 7.65
CA LEU A 51 1.40 -2.09 6.70
C LEU A 51 2.29 -1.37 5.67
N VAL A 52 3.32 -0.67 6.12
CA VAL A 52 4.24 0.07 5.23
C VAL A 52 5.03 -0.88 4.33
N GLU A 53 5.55 -1.99 4.86
CA GLU A 53 6.29 -2.97 4.05
C GLU A 53 5.41 -3.57 2.95
N ARG A 54 4.17 -3.94 3.31
CA ARG A 54 3.22 -4.48 2.35
C ARG A 54 2.82 -3.43 1.31
N LEU A 55 2.48 -2.22 1.74
CA LEU A 55 2.13 -1.13 0.83
C LEU A 55 3.30 -0.80 -0.09
N SER A 56 4.52 -0.66 0.44
CA SER A 56 5.73 -0.37 -0.33
C SER A 56 6.00 -1.45 -1.38
N ARG A 57 5.83 -2.73 -1.04
CA ARG A 57 5.95 -3.82 -2.02
C ARG A 57 4.89 -3.72 -3.11
N GLU A 58 3.61 -3.55 -2.78
CA GLU A 58 2.54 -3.47 -3.79
C GLU A 58 2.68 -2.21 -4.66
N LEU A 59 3.15 -1.09 -4.10
CA LEU A 59 3.29 0.18 -4.79
C LEU A 59 4.52 0.25 -5.70
N ARG A 60 5.61 -0.47 -5.37
CA ARG A 60 6.81 -0.59 -6.24
C ARG A 60 6.50 -1.27 -7.56
N ASP A 61 5.54 -2.19 -7.58
CA ASP A 61 5.09 -2.90 -8.77
C ASP A 61 3.92 -2.19 -9.48
N ALA A 62 3.55 -0.97 -9.06
CA ALA A 62 2.48 -0.21 -9.71
C ALA A 62 2.88 0.24 -11.13
N VAL A 63 1.92 0.27 -12.05
CA VAL A 63 2.12 0.83 -13.39
C VAL A 63 2.47 2.33 -13.23
N PRO A 64 3.48 2.85 -13.96
CA PRO A 64 3.80 4.28 -13.96
C PRO A 64 2.56 5.15 -14.20
N GLY A 65 2.51 6.33 -13.58
CA GLY A 65 1.35 7.23 -13.68
C GLY A 65 0.07 6.76 -12.96
N SER A 66 -0.02 5.49 -12.52
CA SER A 66 -1.21 4.96 -11.84
C SER A 66 -1.38 5.35 -10.37
N PRO A 67 -0.34 5.65 -9.57
CA PRO A 67 -0.59 6.05 -8.20
C PRO A 67 -1.35 7.37 -8.16
N ARG A 68 -2.38 7.47 -7.32
CA ARG A 68 -3.17 8.69 -7.06
C ARG A 68 -3.62 8.73 -5.62
N ILE A 69 -3.59 9.91 -5.01
CA ILE A 69 -4.05 10.13 -3.65
C ILE A 69 -5.46 10.74 -3.69
N HIS A 70 -6.31 10.38 -2.73
CA HIS A 70 -7.65 10.92 -2.56
C HIS A 70 -7.82 11.36 -1.11
N ASP A 71 -8.60 12.42 -0.91
CA ASP A 71 -8.89 12.92 0.44
C ASP A 71 -9.66 11.88 1.26
N VAL A 72 -10.72 11.31 0.67
CA VAL A 72 -11.57 10.29 1.28
C VAL A 72 -11.82 9.11 0.33
N PHE A 73 -12.29 7.99 0.87
CA PHE A 73 -12.73 6.85 0.05
C PHE A 73 -13.97 7.24 -0.76
N SER A 74 -13.88 7.09 -2.07
CA SER A 74 -14.99 7.29 -3.00
C SER A 74 -15.17 6.05 -3.87
N GLU A 75 -16.39 5.52 -3.90
CA GLU A 75 -16.76 4.38 -4.74
C GLU A 75 -16.78 4.74 -6.24
N THR A 76 -17.13 5.99 -6.55
CA THR A 76 -17.22 6.50 -7.93
C THR A 76 -15.89 7.05 -8.46
N GLY A 77 -14.85 7.07 -7.62
CA GLY A 77 -13.59 7.76 -7.87
C GLY A 77 -13.68 9.25 -7.56
N ASP A 78 -12.52 9.86 -7.33
CA ASP A 78 -12.39 11.29 -7.06
C ASP A 78 -11.18 11.86 -7.81
N ASN A 79 -11.14 13.17 -7.95
CA ASN A 79 -10.00 13.90 -8.49
C ASN A 79 -8.79 13.68 -7.57
N GLY A 80 -7.62 13.44 -8.17
CA GLY A 80 -6.41 13.23 -7.39
C GLY A 80 -6.07 14.46 -6.55
N ALA A 81 -5.70 14.25 -5.29
CA ALA A 81 -5.14 15.24 -4.40
C ALA A 81 -3.62 15.04 -4.25
N ASN A 82 -2.92 16.03 -3.73
CA ASN A 82 -1.50 15.86 -3.34
C ASN A 82 -1.35 15.20 -1.97
N GLU A 83 -2.38 15.30 -1.13
CA GLU A 83 -2.43 14.74 0.21
C GLU A 83 -3.83 14.18 0.48
N GLY A 84 -3.95 13.16 1.32
CA GLY A 84 -5.24 12.53 1.58
C GLY A 84 -5.17 11.28 2.45
N SER A 85 -6.34 10.73 2.76
CA SER A 85 -6.48 9.52 3.59
C SER A 85 -6.43 8.24 2.76
N CYS A 86 -6.48 8.35 1.44
CA CYS A 86 -6.55 7.23 0.51
C CYS A 86 -5.45 7.28 -0.56
N LEU A 87 -4.91 6.13 -0.92
CA LEU A 87 -3.96 5.94 -2.01
C LEU A 87 -4.45 4.80 -2.90
N SER A 88 -4.69 5.10 -4.18
CA SER A 88 -5.03 4.08 -5.18
C SER A 88 -3.98 3.97 -6.26
N PHE A 89 -3.79 2.76 -6.79
CA PHE A 89 -2.86 2.48 -7.87
C PHE A 89 -3.27 1.21 -8.61
N ARG A 90 -2.68 0.97 -9.78
CA ARG A 90 -2.91 -0.24 -10.59
C ARG A 90 -1.62 -1.06 -10.64
N PRO A 91 -1.61 -2.31 -10.14
CA PRO A 91 -0.44 -3.18 -10.24
C PRO A 91 -0.06 -3.50 -11.69
N THR A 92 1.23 -3.65 -11.93
CA THR A 92 1.75 -4.20 -13.18
C THR A 92 1.63 -5.72 -13.11
N GLU A 93 0.70 -6.28 -13.86
CA GLU A 93 0.50 -7.73 -13.91
C GLU A 93 1.49 -8.36 -14.90
N ALA A 94 1.78 -7.66 -16.00
CA ALA A 94 2.88 -7.96 -16.90
C ALA A 94 3.31 -6.69 -17.64
N ALA A 95 4.56 -6.65 -18.11
CA ALA A 95 5.08 -5.55 -18.92
C ALA A 95 5.98 -6.09 -20.02
N PHE A 96 5.75 -5.63 -21.25
CA PHE A 96 6.44 -6.14 -22.43
C PHE A 96 7.01 -5.00 -23.24
N ALA A 97 8.09 -5.27 -23.97
CA ALA A 97 8.49 -4.39 -25.04
C ALA A 97 7.64 -4.69 -26.28
N TYR A 98 6.96 -3.68 -26.84
CA TYR A 98 6.27 -3.84 -28.11
C TYR A 98 7.23 -3.62 -29.28
N LEU A 99 7.08 -4.46 -30.32
CA LEU A 99 7.80 -4.31 -31.58
C LEU A 99 6.99 -3.42 -32.53
N GLU A 100 5.67 -3.65 -32.56
CA GLU A 100 4.73 -2.85 -33.33
C GLU A 100 3.43 -2.66 -32.57
N ALA A 101 2.97 -1.43 -32.44
CA ALA A 101 1.66 -1.09 -31.91
C ALA A 101 1.00 -0.02 -32.80
N PRO A 102 -0.35 0.06 -32.83
CA PRO A 102 -1.07 1.07 -33.60
C PRO A 102 -0.97 2.43 -32.89
N ILE A 103 0.17 3.10 -33.05
CA ILE A 103 0.46 4.40 -32.44
C ILE A 103 0.46 5.47 -33.53
N VAL A 104 -0.07 6.67 -33.26
CA VAL A 104 -0.03 7.82 -34.18
C VAL A 104 1.39 8.00 -34.77
N PRO A 105 1.56 8.10 -36.10
CA PRO A 105 0.52 8.31 -37.13
C PRO A 105 -0.07 7.03 -37.76
N LYS A 106 0.24 5.82 -37.28
CA LYS A 106 -0.38 4.58 -37.79
C LYS A 106 -1.88 4.58 -37.48
N GLY A 107 -2.69 4.05 -38.39
CA GLY A 107 -4.13 3.93 -38.20
C GLY A 107 -4.51 2.95 -37.09
N ALA A 108 -5.78 2.98 -36.68
CA ALA A 108 -6.29 2.07 -35.66
C ALA A 108 -6.16 0.60 -36.11
N SER A 109 -5.73 -0.27 -35.18
CA SER A 109 -5.59 -1.71 -35.42
C SER A 109 -6.13 -2.51 -34.24
N LEU A 110 -6.52 -3.75 -34.49
CA LEU A 110 -6.93 -4.70 -33.46
C LEU A 110 -5.74 -5.38 -32.79
N THR A 111 -4.52 -5.25 -33.31
CA THR A 111 -3.38 -6.05 -32.84
C THR A 111 -2.14 -5.20 -32.59
N ALA A 112 -1.36 -5.60 -31.60
CA ALA A 112 0.02 -5.18 -31.38
C ALA A 112 0.92 -6.42 -31.29
N THR A 113 2.18 -6.29 -31.69
CA THR A 113 3.18 -7.35 -31.52
C THR A 113 4.15 -6.99 -30.40
N VAL A 114 4.47 -7.97 -29.58
CA VAL A 114 5.32 -7.82 -28.40
C VAL A 114 6.42 -8.86 -28.40
N MET A 115 7.53 -8.56 -27.71
CA MET A 115 8.59 -9.54 -27.53
C MET A 115 8.03 -10.81 -26.86
N PRO A 116 8.49 -12.01 -27.26
CA PRO A 116 8.06 -13.25 -26.64
C PRO A 116 8.33 -13.24 -25.14
N ASP A 117 7.31 -13.56 -24.36
CA ASP A 117 7.35 -13.56 -22.90
C ASP A 117 6.33 -14.56 -22.37
N SER A 118 6.70 -15.29 -21.32
CA SER A 118 5.86 -16.30 -20.68
C SER A 118 4.99 -15.75 -19.53
N THR A 119 5.05 -14.45 -19.25
CA THR A 119 4.37 -13.81 -18.10
C THR A 119 2.94 -13.37 -18.38
N PHE A 120 2.36 -13.74 -19.54
CA PHE A 120 0.97 -13.39 -19.83
C PHE A 120 -0.01 -13.97 -18.81
N PRO A 121 -0.89 -13.14 -18.23
CA PRO A 121 -1.95 -13.61 -17.35
C PRO A 121 -2.98 -14.47 -18.09
N ASN A 122 -3.64 -15.38 -17.36
CA ASN A 122 -4.80 -16.11 -17.86
C ASN A 122 -6.04 -15.20 -17.86
N ASN A 123 -6.98 -15.41 -18.78
CA ASN A 123 -8.25 -14.68 -18.89
C ASN A 123 -8.07 -13.15 -19.10
N LEU A 124 -7.54 -12.78 -20.26
CA LEU A 124 -7.16 -11.40 -20.59
C LEU A 124 -8.35 -10.44 -20.84
N SER A 125 -9.58 -10.93 -20.94
CA SER A 125 -10.77 -10.13 -21.29
C SER A 125 -11.08 -8.97 -20.33
N SER A 126 -10.52 -9.00 -19.12
CA SER A 126 -10.67 -7.93 -18.12
C SER A 126 -9.43 -7.06 -17.96
N TYR A 127 -8.35 -7.37 -18.69
CA TYR A 127 -7.09 -6.63 -18.65
C TYR A 127 -7.13 -5.45 -19.60
N ILE A 128 -6.46 -4.38 -19.19
CA ILE A 128 -6.15 -3.22 -20.02
C ILE A 128 -4.66 -3.21 -20.33
N ALA A 129 -4.35 -3.03 -21.60
CA ALA A 129 -3.03 -2.71 -22.09
C ALA A 129 -2.87 -1.19 -22.13
N VAL A 130 -1.78 -0.68 -21.57
CA VAL A 130 -1.53 0.76 -21.47
C VAL A 130 -0.14 1.06 -22.03
N ILE A 131 -0.06 2.05 -22.91
CA ILE A 131 1.20 2.55 -23.48
C ILE A 131 1.40 3.99 -23.03
N PHE A 132 2.59 4.25 -22.49
CA PHE A 132 3.02 5.57 -22.06
C PHE A 132 2.02 6.30 -21.12
N PRO A 133 1.61 5.70 -19.98
CA PRO A 133 0.76 6.39 -19.01
C PRO A 133 1.54 7.47 -18.26
N GLU A 134 0.99 8.67 -18.17
CA GLU A 134 1.53 9.80 -17.40
C GLU A 134 0.68 10.09 -16.15
N SER A 135 -0.60 9.72 -16.21
CA SER A 135 -1.59 10.02 -15.19
C SER A 135 -2.60 8.90 -15.03
N TYR A 136 -3.31 8.91 -13.89
CA TYR A 136 -4.33 7.89 -13.64
C TYR A 136 -5.45 7.88 -14.70
N THR A 137 -5.74 9.03 -15.31
CA THR A 137 -6.78 9.11 -16.34
C THR A 137 -6.43 8.30 -17.58
N ASP A 138 -5.16 8.05 -17.86
CA ASP A 138 -4.71 7.32 -19.05
C ASP A 138 -5.09 5.83 -19.03
N PHE A 139 -5.50 5.31 -17.87
CA PHE A 139 -6.01 3.96 -17.70
C PHE A 139 -7.48 3.82 -18.12
N ASN A 140 -8.15 4.92 -18.47
CA ASN A 140 -9.45 4.89 -19.12
C ASN A 140 -9.24 4.67 -20.62
N VAL A 141 -9.83 3.60 -21.18
CA VAL A 141 -9.73 3.25 -22.60
C VAL A 141 -10.26 4.34 -23.54
N ALA A 142 -11.08 5.29 -23.04
CA ALA A 142 -11.55 6.45 -23.79
C ALA A 142 -10.47 7.52 -24.03
N ASN A 143 -9.37 7.50 -23.27
CA ASN A 143 -8.34 8.55 -23.28
C ASN A 143 -7.14 8.21 -24.20
N GLY A 144 -7.28 7.25 -25.12
CA GLY A 144 -6.31 7.03 -26.19
C GLY A 144 -4.94 6.46 -25.77
N ARG A 145 -4.76 6.08 -24.50
CA ARG A 145 -3.51 5.45 -23.99
C ARG A 145 -3.71 4.04 -23.45
N ALA A 146 -4.96 3.61 -23.30
CA ALA A 146 -5.33 2.28 -22.84
C ALA A 146 -6.26 1.56 -23.83
N ALA A 147 -6.18 0.23 -23.88
CA ALA A 147 -7.04 -0.62 -24.68
C ALA A 147 -7.38 -1.91 -23.91
N THR A 148 -8.64 -2.37 -23.99
CA THR A 148 -9.02 -3.66 -23.42
C THR A 148 -8.44 -4.80 -24.24
N VAL A 149 -7.77 -5.74 -23.59
CA VAL A 149 -7.20 -6.93 -24.25
C VAL A 149 -8.28 -7.99 -24.40
N SER A 150 -8.35 -8.61 -25.59
CA SER A 150 -9.23 -9.74 -25.85
C SER A 150 -8.49 -11.06 -25.70
N ASP A 151 -7.28 -11.15 -26.28
CA ASP A 151 -6.52 -12.38 -26.34
C ASP A 151 -5.02 -12.11 -26.58
N VAL A 152 -4.18 -13.10 -26.34
CA VAL A 152 -2.78 -13.10 -26.77
C VAL A 152 -2.42 -14.42 -27.45
N ASP A 153 -1.88 -14.34 -28.66
CA ASP A 153 -1.34 -15.49 -29.36
C ASP A 153 0.15 -15.64 -29.02
N THR A 154 0.44 -16.59 -28.13
CA THR A 154 1.80 -16.97 -27.73
C THR A 154 2.38 -18.12 -28.57
N SER A 155 1.62 -18.66 -29.52
CA SER A 155 2.08 -19.72 -30.43
C SER A 155 2.96 -19.18 -31.58
N VAL A 156 2.90 -17.88 -31.83
CA VAL A 156 3.63 -17.18 -32.89
C VAL A 156 4.75 -16.31 -32.27
N VAL A 157 5.84 -16.12 -33.02
CA VAL A 157 6.95 -15.23 -32.64
C VAL A 157 7.11 -14.15 -33.72
N PRO A 158 6.99 -12.84 -33.39
CA PRO A 158 6.66 -12.29 -32.07
C PRO A 158 5.23 -12.60 -31.61
N HIS A 159 4.98 -12.50 -30.30
CA HIS A 159 3.64 -12.72 -29.75
C HIS A 159 2.70 -11.59 -30.16
N VAL A 160 1.43 -11.93 -30.36
CA VAL A 160 0.42 -10.99 -30.87
C VAL A 160 -0.63 -10.74 -29.79
N VAL A 161 -0.70 -9.50 -29.31
CA VAL A 161 -1.76 -9.03 -28.41
C VAL A 161 -2.93 -8.55 -29.26
N THR A 162 -4.11 -9.09 -29.03
CA THR A 162 -5.35 -8.69 -29.70
C THR A 162 -6.22 -7.89 -28.76
N PHE A 163 -6.67 -6.72 -29.20
CA PHE A 163 -7.55 -5.81 -28.48
C PHE A 163 -9.03 -6.11 -28.78
N SER A 164 -9.91 -5.75 -27.85
CA SER A 164 -11.36 -5.94 -27.99
C SER A 164 -11.99 -5.06 -29.08
N SER A 165 -11.33 -3.95 -29.43
CA SER A 165 -11.73 -3.02 -30.49
C SER A 165 -10.50 -2.42 -31.15
N ALA A 166 -10.63 -1.96 -32.39
CA ALA A 166 -9.52 -1.28 -33.07
C ALA A 166 -9.12 -0.03 -32.27
N VAL A 167 -7.84 0.06 -31.89
CA VAL A 167 -7.31 1.15 -31.08
C VAL A 167 -6.19 1.86 -31.82
N GLN A 168 -6.06 3.16 -31.57
CA GLN A 168 -4.94 3.98 -31.97
C GLN A 168 -4.40 4.69 -30.72
N PHE A 169 -3.21 4.33 -30.29
CA PHE A 169 -2.55 4.96 -29.16
C PHE A 169 -2.01 6.33 -29.55
N GLU A 170 -2.25 7.34 -28.71
CA GLU A 170 -1.90 8.73 -29.01
C GLU A 170 -0.40 9.01 -28.99
N GLN A 171 0.36 8.27 -28.16
CA GLN A 171 1.78 8.54 -27.94
C GLN A 171 2.60 7.27 -27.83
N ASN A 172 3.82 7.33 -28.37
CA ASN A 172 4.81 6.26 -28.30
C ASN A 172 5.53 6.29 -26.94
N SER A 173 5.70 5.14 -26.29
CA SER A 173 6.60 5.02 -25.14
C SER A 173 8.05 5.13 -25.62
N PRO A 174 8.87 6.05 -25.07
CA PRO A 174 10.31 6.12 -25.35
C PRO A 174 11.04 4.83 -25.01
N ALA A 175 10.55 4.09 -24.00
CA ALA A 175 11.07 2.79 -23.60
C ALA A 175 10.44 1.61 -24.38
N GLN A 176 9.53 1.89 -25.31
CA GLN A 176 8.74 0.92 -26.08
C GLN A 176 8.01 -0.10 -25.19
N ARG A 177 7.47 0.34 -24.05
CA ARG A 177 6.80 -0.54 -23.08
C ARG A 177 5.28 -0.51 -23.23
N LEU A 178 4.69 -1.70 -23.11
CA LEU A 178 3.27 -1.94 -22.96
C LEU A 178 3.04 -2.63 -21.61
N TYR A 179 2.23 -2.01 -20.76
CA TYR A 179 1.88 -2.53 -19.44
C TYR A 179 0.51 -3.20 -19.50
N LEU A 180 0.39 -4.40 -18.94
CA LEU A 180 -0.88 -5.03 -18.65
C LEU A 180 -1.24 -4.81 -17.19
N THR A 181 -2.47 -4.35 -16.96
CA THR A 181 -3.04 -4.24 -15.63
C THR A 181 -4.51 -4.58 -15.67
N HIS A 182 -5.06 -4.98 -14.54
CA HIS A 182 -6.46 -5.37 -14.43
C HIS A 182 -7.15 -4.61 -13.29
N SER A 183 -6.70 -4.86 -12.06
CA SER A 183 -7.36 -4.35 -10.88
C SER A 183 -6.79 -3.01 -10.40
N GLU A 184 -7.63 -2.20 -9.78
CA GLU A 184 -7.18 -1.10 -8.92
C GLU A 184 -7.09 -1.57 -7.47
N ILE A 185 -5.96 -1.29 -6.82
CA ILE A 185 -5.80 -1.45 -5.37
C ILE A 185 -5.94 -0.07 -4.73
N THR A 186 -6.70 0.00 -3.66
CA THR A 186 -6.85 1.21 -2.85
C THR A 186 -6.57 0.90 -1.38
N TYR A 187 -5.68 1.68 -0.76
CA TYR A 187 -5.53 1.72 0.69
C TYR A 187 -6.18 2.98 1.21
N CYS A 188 -7.05 2.87 2.22
CA CYS A 188 -7.72 4.01 2.82
C CYS A 188 -7.71 3.91 4.33
N LEU A 189 -7.36 5.02 4.97
CA LEU A 189 -7.64 5.24 6.37
C LEU A 189 -9.09 5.71 6.52
N ASP A 190 -9.87 4.95 7.27
CA ASP A 190 -11.25 5.28 7.63
C ASP A 190 -11.51 4.95 9.10
N ALA A 191 -12.01 5.94 9.85
CA ALA A 191 -12.33 5.84 11.27
C ALA A 191 -11.24 5.13 12.12
N GLY A 192 -9.97 5.45 11.87
CA GLY A 192 -8.81 4.88 12.57
C GLY A 192 -8.43 3.46 12.19
N ASN A 193 -9.02 2.93 11.12
CA ASN A 193 -8.68 1.64 10.52
C ASN A 193 -8.14 1.85 9.12
N VAL A 194 -7.11 1.08 8.75
CA VAL A 194 -6.64 1.06 7.36
C VAL A 194 -7.24 -0.14 6.66
N TYR A 195 -7.96 0.12 5.58
CA TYR A 195 -8.57 -0.88 4.73
C TYR A 195 -7.86 -0.94 3.38
N ARG A 196 -7.82 -2.15 2.82
CA ARG A 196 -7.36 -2.41 1.46
C ARG A 196 -8.53 -2.91 0.62
N TYR A 197 -8.76 -2.27 -0.52
CA TYR A 197 -9.79 -2.59 -1.49
C TYR A 197 -9.15 -3.10 -2.77
N ILE A 198 -9.81 -4.04 -3.44
CA ILE A 198 -9.55 -4.41 -4.82
C ILE A 198 -10.77 -3.99 -5.63
N ASN A 199 -10.58 -3.18 -6.67
CA ASN A 199 -11.64 -2.63 -7.52
C ASN A 199 -12.74 -1.92 -6.72
N ARG A 200 -12.38 -1.31 -5.58
CA ARG A 200 -13.32 -0.65 -4.65
C ARG A 200 -14.45 -1.57 -4.12
N LEU A 201 -14.21 -2.89 -4.10
CA LEU A 201 -15.16 -3.88 -3.62
C LEU A 201 -15.00 -4.11 -2.10
N THR A 202 -15.31 -5.30 -1.61
CA THR A 202 -15.24 -5.65 -0.18
C THR A 202 -13.86 -5.36 0.43
N PRO A 203 -13.76 -4.52 1.48
CA PRO A 203 -12.48 -4.18 2.09
C PRO A 203 -11.90 -5.33 2.91
N VAL A 204 -10.56 -5.35 3.00
CA VAL A 204 -9.80 -6.16 3.94
C VAL A 204 -9.15 -5.22 4.96
N LEU A 205 -9.35 -5.49 6.25
CA LEU A 205 -8.72 -4.74 7.32
C LEU A 205 -7.22 -5.04 7.36
N MET A 206 -6.40 -3.99 7.27
CA MET A 206 -4.94 -4.08 7.26
C MET A 206 -4.29 -3.61 8.56
N GLY A 207 -4.99 -2.76 9.32
CA GLY A 207 -4.55 -2.31 10.64
C GLY A 207 -5.61 -1.45 11.32
N GLN A 208 -5.41 -1.21 12.62
CA GLN A 208 -6.34 -0.47 13.48
C GLN A 208 -5.57 0.51 14.37
N ASN A 209 -6.30 1.36 15.10
CA ASN A 209 -5.78 2.33 16.07
C ASN A 209 -4.90 3.42 15.45
N TYR A 210 -5.22 3.85 14.23
CA TYR A 210 -4.58 5.00 13.59
C TYR A 210 -5.27 6.29 14.06
N GLY A 211 -4.51 7.19 14.67
CA GLY A 211 -4.93 8.49 15.18
C GLY A 211 -4.49 9.67 14.31
N ASN A 212 -4.30 9.46 12.99
CA ASN A 212 -4.03 10.54 12.05
C ASN A 212 -5.17 11.57 12.08
N THR A 213 -4.81 12.84 11.88
CA THR A 213 -5.76 13.97 11.91
C THR A 213 -5.83 14.65 10.54
N ALA A 214 -6.77 15.58 10.35
CA ALA A 214 -6.86 16.36 9.12
C ALA A 214 -5.61 17.20 8.82
N ALA A 215 -4.78 17.50 9.83
CA ALA A 215 -3.50 18.20 9.66
C ALA A 215 -2.33 17.25 9.33
N GLU A 216 -2.56 15.94 9.44
CA GLU A 216 -1.54 14.89 9.30
C GLU A 216 -2.15 13.72 8.53
N LEU A 217 -2.47 14.01 7.27
CA LEU A 217 -3.03 13.03 6.35
C LEU A 217 -2.05 11.87 6.15
N MET A 218 -2.60 10.69 5.95
CA MET A 218 -1.81 9.46 5.91
C MET A 218 -0.89 9.41 4.69
N PHE A 219 -1.34 9.94 3.56
CA PHE A 219 -0.59 9.93 2.31
C PHE A 219 -0.35 11.35 1.84
N SER A 220 0.88 11.63 1.43
CA SER A 220 1.22 12.83 0.68
C SER A 220 2.18 12.50 -0.46
N ARG A 221 2.11 13.29 -1.53
CA ARG A 221 3.00 13.19 -2.67
C ARG A 221 3.92 14.40 -2.70
N SER A 222 5.22 14.12 -2.78
CA SER A 222 6.25 15.12 -3.06
C SER A 222 6.84 14.87 -4.46
N GLY A 223 6.93 15.94 -5.25
CA GLY A 223 7.40 15.90 -6.63
C GLY A 223 6.30 16.10 -7.68
N SER A 224 6.72 16.53 -8.87
CA SER A 224 5.86 16.74 -10.04
C SER A 224 5.55 15.41 -10.74
N SER A 225 4.32 15.25 -11.26
CA SER A 225 3.94 14.11 -12.13
C SER A 225 4.80 13.99 -13.40
N TYR A 226 5.55 15.04 -13.76
CA TYR A 226 6.45 15.08 -14.92
C TYR A 226 7.92 14.73 -14.60
N SER A 227 8.23 14.33 -13.36
CA SER A 227 9.57 13.88 -12.97
C SER A 227 9.69 12.37 -13.14
N PHE A 228 10.89 11.87 -13.50
CA PHE A 228 11.21 10.43 -13.55
C PHE A 228 10.99 9.71 -12.21
N TYR A 229 10.88 10.48 -11.12
CA TYR A 229 10.61 9.98 -9.79
C TYR A 229 9.51 10.79 -9.12
N SER A 230 8.60 10.09 -8.43
CA SER A 230 7.68 10.68 -7.47
C SER A 230 7.90 10.03 -6.10
N LEU A 231 7.81 10.83 -5.04
CA LEU A 231 7.90 10.34 -3.67
C LEU A 231 6.50 10.32 -3.07
N ILE A 232 6.10 9.17 -2.53
CA ILE A 232 4.89 9.05 -1.73
C ILE A 232 5.32 8.87 -0.28
N THR A 233 4.94 9.84 0.55
CA THR A 233 5.18 9.80 1.98
C THR A 233 3.96 9.20 2.66
N VAL A 234 4.21 8.22 3.53
CA VAL A 234 3.21 7.55 4.35
C VAL A 234 3.45 7.94 5.81
N LEU A 235 2.56 8.74 6.36
CA LEU A 235 2.58 9.17 7.75
C LEU A 235 1.52 8.40 8.53
N MET A 236 1.92 7.70 9.58
CA MET A 236 1.00 6.95 10.44
C MET A 236 1.22 7.39 11.89
N ARG A 237 0.17 7.87 12.54
CA ARG A 237 0.13 7.98 14.00
C ARG A 237 -0.69 6.83 14.51
N LEU A 238 -0.10 5.93 15.29
CA LEU A 238 -0.83 4.90 16.01
C LEU A 238 -1.00 5.36 17.45
N SER A 239 -2.21 5.24 17.99
CA SER A 239 -2.56 5.68 19.35
C SER A 239 -3.30 4.56 20.07
N GLU A 240 -2.72 4.07 21.17
CA GLU A 240 -3.34 3.06 22.01
C GLU A 240 -3.12 3.41 23.49
N ARG A 241 -4.21 3.49 24.26
CA ARG A 241 -4.18 3.77 25.72
C ARG A 241 -3.42 5.04 26.14
N GLY A 242 -3.37 6.05 25.27
CA GLY A 242 -2.69 7.33 25.54
C GLY A 242 -1.18 7.34 25.23
N GLU A 243 -0.65 6.27 24.64
CA GLU A 243 0.67 6.27 24.01
C GLU A 243 0.53 6.45 22.50
N ASP A 244 1.32 7.37 21.95
CA ASP A 244 1.37 7.64 20.52
C ASP A 244 2.71 7.18 19.92
N VAL A 245 2.64 6.45 18.80
CA VAL A 245 3.80 6.12 17.98
C VAL A 245 3.59 6.71 16.59
N VAL A 246 4.49 7.60 16.19
CA VAL A 246 4.49 8.19 14.85
C VAL A 246 5.54 7.49 13.98
N LEU A 247 5.11 7.05 12.81
CA LEU A 247 5.93 6.43 11.78
C LEU A 247 5.79 7.24 10.50
N SER A 248 6.92 7.61 9.89
CA SER A 248 6.95 8.23 8.57
C SER A 248 7.85 7.39 7.66
N HIS A 249 7.37 7.11 6.45
CA HIS A 249 8.12 6.35 5.46
C HIS A 249 7.95 6.97 4.08
N GLU A 250 9.04 7.07 3.33
CA GLU A 250 9.04 7.59 1.97
C GLU A 250 9.24 6.43 0.98
N ILE A 251 8.34 6.35 0.01
CA ILE A 251 8.38 5.36 -1.05
C ILE A 251 8.71 6.10 -2.35
N GLN A 252 9.89 5.81 -2.90
CA GLN A 252 10.28 6.30 -4.21
C GLN A 252 9.65 5.43 -5.29
N LEU A 253 8.98 6.08 -6.24
CA LEU A 253 8.39 5.43 -7.40
C LEU A 253 9.14 5.81 -8.66
N LEU A 254 9.33 4.82 -9.53
CA LEU A 254 9.85 5.02 -10.87
C LEU A 254 8.68 5.37 -11.80
N GLN A 255 8.71 6.58 -12.34
CA GLN A 255 7.68 7.11 -13.22
C GLN A 255 8.05 6.95 -14.70
N GLN A 256 9.07 6.14 -15.05
CA GLN A 256 9.53 6.00 -16.44
C GLN A 256 8.55 5.10 -17.24
N PRO A 257 7.73 5.66 -18.13
CA PRO A 257 6.74 4.90 -18.89
C PRO A 257 7.32 4.35 -20.21
#